data_AF-A0A1F6NRD6-F1
#
_entry.id   AF-A0A1F6NRD6-F1
#
_cell.length_a   1.000
_cell.length_b   1.000
_cell.length_c   1.000
_cell.angle_alpha   90.00
_cell.angle_beta   90.00
_cell.angle_gamma   90.00
#
_symmetry.space_group_name_H-M   'P 1'
#
loop_
_entity.id
_entity.type
_entity.pdbx_description
1 polymer ?
#
loop_
_entity_poly.entity_id
_entity_poly.type
_entity_poly.pdbx_seq_one_letter_code
_entity_poly.pdbx_strand_id
1 'polypeptide(L)'
;MKKILFLFFIISGFFVPFFVLAEDLPNQDEITNCLSDAYTTYVEKLNACNSSTAEDIQKKIDVINQDLDYNLALCYQTSDPEVCAEQAADYTRRVQKLQMDAMTQQNTCKETELKDEYIKAQGICYDNYSFDNVWDIPELKDLLKKQALDSYAITPEQSKKLAVCVQDLVDNNELDVNSSDSYKNLAKCYKQVGILENTSQTLDGTAVVLDCASETLDLSGDQSLLNLAATATGQQRQYLEQCVIKKLNPVIAGVAVLNVPFASGFGNFFLYFQFLFTQPLLLVTKRKKKSWGKVFNSMNQNPIDLATVRLLNKNDKKVSKTIVTGRNGEYLFLPKPGNYILDVRKYGYIFPSENADLEMENEYQGGDIMVDSADDVVNRYVPVDPEEKTVSKFKFNLRKWKKRLALLLGFSAPLFAMVVVVLIPKWWTLLLLLIHIILLFLFIRLSFAKKEPQYGRVSGFKNSALMGVTVSLFEKRRNRLIDYYVTDVFGRYFLPIAIGEYSVVFEKNGYERKQIDLNISSKEKDAKILKIDVALQKKKG
;
A
#
# COMPACT_ATOMS: atom_id res chain seq x y z
N MET A 1 -33.75 38.36 14.02
CA MET A 1 -32.72 39.30 14.51
C MET A 1 -31.29 38.89 14.13
N LYS A 2 -30.85 37.64 14.32
CA LYS A 2 -29.50 37.17 13.91
C LYS A 2 -29.15 37.40 12.41
N LYS A 3 -30.09 37.18 11.47
CA LYS A 3 -29.89 37.46 10.01
C LYS A 3 -29.66 38.95 9.68
N ILE A 4 -30.23 39.87 10.46
CA ILE A 4 -30.13 41.33 10.22
C ILE A 4 -28.82 41.88 10.80
N LEU A 5 -28.36 41.35 11.94
CA LEU A 5 -27.04 41.65 12.50
C LEU A 5 -25.89 41.20 11.58
N PHE A 6 -26.02 40.03 10.94
CA PHE A 6 -25.01 39.50 10.01
C PHE A 6 -24.79 40.40 8.78
N LEU A 7 -25.87 40.97 8.23
CA LEU A 7 -25.83 41.93 7.12
C LEU A 7 -25.25 43.29 7.52
N PHE A 8 -25.46 43.73 8.77
CA PHE A 8 -24.97 45.03 9.26
C PHE A 8 -23.43 45.07 9.42
N PHE A 9 -22.80 43.94 9.76
CA PHE A 9 -21.33 43.82 9.86
C PHE A 9 -20.63 43.82 8.50
N ILE A 10 -21.26 43.31 7.45
CA ILE A 10 -20.69 43.26 6.09
C ILE A 10 -20.68 44.66 5.43
N ILE A 11 -21.62 45.53 5.79
CA ILE A 11 -21.81 46.85 5.15
C ILE A 11 -20.95 47.95 5.80
N SER A 12 -20.52 47.80 7.06
CA SER A 12 -19.88 48.89 7.84
C SER A 12 -18.36 49.02 7.68
N GLY A 13 -17.70 48.21 6.85
CA GLY A 13 -16.25 48.30 6.61
C GLY A 13 -15.37 47.92 7.83
N PHE A 14 -15.98 47.67 8.99
CA PHE A 14 -15.38 46.94 10.09
C PHE A 14 -15.56 45.44 9.83
N PHE A 15 -14.67 44.89 9.01
CA PHE A 15 -14.47 43.45 8.94
C PHE A 15 -13.80 43.03 10.25
N VAL A 16 -14.59 42.90 11.32
CA VAL A 16 -14.24 41.94 12.36
C VAL A 16 -14.53 40.60 11.68
N PRO A 17 -13.52 39.78 11.32
CA PRO A 17 -13.80 38.46 10.80
C PRO A 17 -14.77 37.82 11.78
N PHE A 18 -15.84 37.24 11.26
CA PHE A 18 -16.75 36.42 12.05
C PHE A 18 -15.91 35.31 12.66
N PHE A 19 -15.39 35.57 13.86
CA PHE A 19 -14.96 34.56 14.78
C PHE A 19 -16.19 33.68 14.97
N VAL A 20 -15.97 32.38 15.10
CA VAL A 20 -16.87 31.58 15.92
C VAL A 20 -16.94 32.34 17.23
N LEU A 21 -17.99 33.16 17.41
CA LEU A 21 -18.16 33.95 18.61
C LEU A 21 -18.18 32.92 19.72
N ALA A 22 -17.21 33.02 20.61
CA ALA A 22 -17.07 32.14 21.74
C ALA A 22 -18.36 32.09 22.60
N GLU A 23 -19.27 33.04 22.41
CA GLU A 23 -20.63 33.07 22.99
C GLU A 23 -21.57 31.95 22.53
N ASP A 24 -21.31 31.25 21.41
CA ASP A 24 -22.13 30.12 20.93
C ASP A 24 -21.53 28.74 21.30
N LEU A 25 -20.44 28.68 22.07
CA LEU A 25 -19.79 27.43 22.52
C LEU A 25 -20.13 27.13 24.00
N PRO A 26 -20.95 26.11 24.30
CA PRO A 26 -21.29 25.82 25.69
C PRO A 26 -20.06 25.26 26.42
N ASN A 27 -19.65 25.96 27.49
CA ASN A 27 -18.72 25.48 28.52
C ASN A 27 -17.22 25.40 28.09
N GLN A 28 -16.66 26.49 27.57
CA GLN A 28 -15.26 26.56 27.12
C GLN A 28 -14.51 27.80 27.64
N ASP A 29 -14.49 27.99 28.95
CA ASP A 29 -13.96 29.21 29.56
C ASP A 29 -12.47 29.44 29.24
N GLU A 30 -11.64 28.39 29.18
CA GLU A 30 -10.18 28.56 29.02
C GLU A 30 -9.76 29.05 27.63
N ILE A 31 -10.22 28.41 26.55
CA ILE A 31 -9.88 28.82 25.18
C ILE A 31 -10.54 30.16 24.83
N THR A 32 -11.76 30.38 25.31
CA THR A 32 -12.49 31.64 25.13
C THR A 32 -11.75 32.80 25.78
N ASN A 33 -11.32 32.64 27.03
CA ASN A 33 -10.55 33.65 27.74
C ASN A 33 -9.21 33.91 27.04
N CYS A 34 -8.49 32.87 26.61
CA CYS A 34 -7.23 33.04 25.87
C CYS A 34 -7.41 33.84 24.57
N LEU A 35 -8.42 33.48 23.76
CA LEU A 35 -8.70 34.19 22.50
C LEU A 35 -9.17 35.63 22.75
N SER A 36 -9.97 35.84 23.80
CA SER A 36 -10.42 37.16 24.24
C SER A 36 -9.25 38.04 24.69
N ASP A 37 -8.33 37.51 25.48
CA ASP A 37 -7.14 38.22 25.94
C ASP A 37 -6.21 38.59 24.79
N ALA A 38 -6.01 37.66 23.84
CA ALA A 38 -5.23 37.92 22.63
C ALA A 38 -5.85 39.05 21.79
N TYR A 39 -7.18 39.03 21.61
CA TYR A 39 -7.91 40.06 20.87
C TYR A 39 -7.88 41.41 21.58
N THR A 40 -8.13 41.44 22.89
CA THR A 40 -8.12 42.67 23.69
C THR A 40 -6.73 43.33 23.64
N THR A 41 -5.67 42.54 23.80
CA THR A 41 -4.28 43.00 23.68
C THR A 41 -4.00 43.61 22.29
N TYR A 42 -4.47 42.95 21.22
CA TYR A 42 -4.33 43.47 19.86
C TYR A 42 -5.06 44.81 19.68
N VAL A 43 -6.32 44.89 20.13
CA VAL A 43 -7.13 46.12 20.02
C VAL A 43 -6.51 47.27 20.79
N GLU A 44 -6.01 47.03 22.00
CA GLU A 44 -5.32 48.04 22.81
C GLU A 44 -4.07 48.58 22.07
N LYS A 45 -3.22 47.71 21.55
CA LYS A 45 -2.02 48.11 20.79
C LYS A 45 -2.38 48.83 19.49
N LEU A 46 -3.40 48.36 18.77
CA LEU A 46 -3.89 49.01 17.55
C LEU A 46 -4.44 50.41 17.84
N ASN A 47 -5.21 50.56 18.91
CA ASN A 47 -5.73 51.86 19.34
C ASN A 47 -4.59 52.82 19.75
N ALA A 48 -3.56 52.32 20.43
CA ALA A 48 -2.38 53.12 20.73
C ALA A 48 -1.63 53.59 19.46
N CYS A 49 -1.47 52.70 18.47
CA CYS A 49 -0.87 53.04 17.17
C CYS A 49 -1.70 54.08 16.40
N ASN A 50 -3.02 53.91 16.36
CA ASN A 50 -3.94 54.85 15.74
C ASN A 50 -3.94 56.21 16.45
N SER A 51 -3.89 56.24 17.78
CA SER A 51 -3.80 57.48 18.56
C SER A 51 -2.52 58.25 18.26
N SER A 52 -1.37 57.54 18.21
CA SER A 52 -0.08 58.13 17.82
C SER A 52 -0.12 58.70 16.39
N THR A 53 -0.76 57.97 15.47
CA THR A 53 -0.96 58.42 14.08
C THR A 53 -1.83 59.68 14.02
N ALA A 54 -2.91 59.72 14.80
CA ALA A 54 -3.78 60.89 14.89
C ALA A 54 -3.05 62.13 15.44
N GLU A 55 -2.20 61.97 16.45
CA GLU A 55 -1.36 63.05 16.99
C GLU A 55 -0.35 63.57 15.96
N ASP A 56 0.31 62.70 15.19
CA ASP A 56 1.24 63.11 14.12
C ASP A 56 0.53 63.87 12.99
N ILE A 57 -0.64 63.37 12.57
CA ILE A 57 -1.47 64.04 11.57
C ILE A 57 -1.93 65.40 12.08
N GLN A 58 -2.37 65.51 13.33
CA GLN A 58 -2.82 66.78 13.91
C GLN A 58 -1.70 67.82 13.90
N LYS A 59 -0.47 67.44 14.26
CA LYS A 59 0.70 68.35 14.16
C LYS A 59 0.94 68.84 12.74
N LYS A 60 0.76 67.98 11.73
CA LYS A 60 0.89 68.36 10.31
C LYS A 60 -0.26 69.27 9.85
N ILE A 61 -1.48 69.06 10.33
CA ILE A 61 -2.63 69.95 10.07
C ILE A 61 -2.35 71.33 10.66
N ASP A 62 -1.84 71.42 11.88
CA ASP A 62 -1.56 72.70 12.54
C ASP A 62 -0.53 73.53 11.74
N VAL A 63 0.50 72.90 11.20
CA VAL A 63 1.48 73.54 10.29
C VAL A 63 0.81 74.01 8.98
N ILE A 64 -0.03 73.17 8.38
CA ILE A 64 -0.75 73.54 7.14
C ILE A 64 -1.70 74.72 7.37
N ASN A 65 -2.39 74.77 8.52
CA ASN A 65 -3.28 75.86 8.89
C ASN A 65 -2.51 77.15 9.16
N GLN A 66 -1.35 77.06 9.82
CA GLN A 66 -0.48 78.22 10.03
C GLN A 66 0.02 78.82 8.70
N ASP A 67 0.39 77.98 7.73
CA ASP A 67 0.75 78.42 6.39
C ASP A 67 -0.45 79.03 5.65
N LEU A 68 -1.65 78.47 5.83
CA LEU A 68 -2.87 79.00 5.23
C LEU A 68 -3.15 80.43 5.71
N ASP A 69 -3.02 80.71 7.00
CA ASP A 69 -3.23 82.06 7.54
C ASP A 69 -2.26 83.08 6.93
N TYR A 70 -0.99 82.69 6.75
CA TYR A 70 0.01 83.52 6.07
C TYR A 70 -0.32 83.74 4.58
N ASN A 71 -0.69 82.68 3.87
CA ASN A 71 -1.01 82.74 2.44
C ASN A 71 -2.31 83.51 2.17
N LEU A 72 -3.30 83.42 3.06
CA LEU A 72 -4.54 84.18 2.99
C LEU A 72 -4.27 85.68 3.18
N ALA A 73 -3.38 86.05 4.11
CA ALA A 73 -2.93 87.44 4.28
C ALA A 73 -2.24 87.98 3.03
N LEU A 74 -1.40 87.17 2.36
CA LEU A 74 -0.75 87.54 1.10
C LEU A 74 -1.76 87.72 -0.05
N CYS A 75 -2.76 86.84 -0.13
CA CYS A 75 -3.87 86.96 -1.07
C CYS A 75 -4.65 88.27 -0.88
N TYR A 76 -5.02 88.62 0.37
CA TYR A 76 -5.69 89.89 0.66
C TYR A 76 -4.83 91.13 0.32
N GLN A 77 -3.51 91.04 0.51
CA GLN A 77 -2.60 92.15 0.23
C GLN A 77 -2.38 92.38 -1.28
N THR A 78 -2.35 91.32 -2.07
CA THR A 78 -2.08 91.39 -3.53
C THR A 78 -3.32 91.71 -4.36
N SER A 79 -4.52 91.35 -3.88
CA SER A 79 -5.79 91.49 -4.62
C SER A 79 -5.79 90.81 -6.01
N ASP A 80 -4.88 89.87 -6.24
CA ASP A 80 -4.75 89.12 -7.48
C ASP A 80 -5.51 87.78 -7.38
N PRO A 81 -6.59 87.58 -8.15
CA PRO A 81 -7.37 86.35 -8.13
C PRO A 81 -6.55 85.09 -8.47
N GLU A 82 -5.51 85.21 -9.29
CA GLU A 82 -4.70 84.06 -9.73
C GLU A 82 -3.80 83.56 -8.59
N VAL A 83 -3.17 84.48 -7.85
CA VAL A 83 -2.36 84.17 -6.65
C VAL A 83 -3.23 83.51 -5.57
N CYS A 84 -4.44 84.02 -5.33
CA CYS A 84 -5.37 83.43 -4.37
C CYS A 84 -5.81 82.01 -4.78
N ALA A 85 -6.07 81.79 -6.07
CA ALA A 85 -6.46 80.48 -6.59
C ALA A 85 -5.32 79.45 -6.47
N GLU A 86 -4.08 79.86 -6.73
CA GLU A 86 -2.90 79.01 -6.58
C GLU A 86 -2.70 78.56 -5.13
N GLN A 87 -2.82 79.48 -4.17
CA GLN A 87 -2.70 79.18 -2.73
C GLN A 87 -3.79 78.23 -2.23
N ALA A 88 -5.04 78.42 -2.68
CA ALA A 88 -6.14 77.51 -2.35
C ALA A 88 -5.95 76.10 -2.94
N ALA A 89 -5.40 76.03 -4.17
CA ALA A 89 -5.07 74.76 -4.81
C ALA A 89 -3.91 74.03 -4.10
N ASP A 90 -2.87 74.74 -3.66
CA ASP A 90 -1.77 74.15 -2.88
C ASP A 90 -2.25 73.61 -1.53
N TYR A 91 -3.04 74.40 -0.79
CA TYR A 91 -3.64 73.95 0.47
C TYR A 91 -4.46 72.67 0.27
N THR A 92 -5.33 72.64 -0.73
CA THR A 92 -6.16 71.45 -1.04
C THR A 92 -5.28 70.22 -1.35
N ARG A 93 -4.21 70.40 -2.14
CA ARG A 93 -3.27 69.33 -2.47
C ARG A 93 -2.55 68.79 -1.23
N ARG A 94 -2.13 69.68 -0.33
CA ARG A 94 -1.46 69.32 0.94
C ARG A 94 -2.39 68.56 1.87
N VAL A 95 -3.65 68.99 2.01
CA VAL A 95 -4.67 68.30 2.80
C VAL A 95 -4.98 66.92 2.21
N GLN A 96 -5.16 66.80 0.90
CA GLN A 96 -5.38 65.51 0.23
C GLN A 96 -4.20 64.55 0.43
N LYS A 97 -2.96 65.06 0.28
CA LYS A 97 -1.76 64.26 0.56
C LYS A 97 -1.74 63.77 2.00
N LEU A 98 -2.03 64.65 2.96
CA LEU A 98 -2.07 64.28 4.37
C LEU A 98 -3.14 63.23 4.67
N GLN A 99 -4.30 63.28 4.01
CA GLN A 99 -5.33 62.24 4.12
C GLN A 99 -4.84 60.89 3.59
N MET A 100 -4.11 60.88 2.46
CA MET A 100 -3.53 59.63 1.93
C MET A 100 -2.42 59.09 2.85
N ASP A 101 -1.56 59.95 3.38
CA ASP A 101 -0.50 59.59 4.32
C ASP A 101 -1.10 59.01 5.61
N ALA A 102 -2.18 59.62 6.11
CA ALA A 102 -2.95 59.15 7.26
C ALA A 102 -3.53 57.74 7.05
N MET A 103 -4.20 57.52 5.91
CA MET A 103 -4.73 56.20 5.55
C MET A 103 -3.62 55.16 5.43
N THR A 104 -2.47 55.55 4.83
CA THR A 104 -1.31 54.66 4.66
C THR A 104 -0.71 54.27 6.01
N GLN A 105 -0.54 55.23 6.92
CA GLN A 105 0.00 54.99 8.25
C GLN A 105 -0.96 54.16 9.12
N GLN A 106 -2.27 54.42 9.03
CA GLN A 106 -3.29 53.63 9.70
C GLN A 106 -3.34 52.17 9.19
N ASN A 107 -3.19 51.97 7.88
CA ASN A 107 -3.08 50.62 7.32
C ASN A 107 -1.77 49.94 7.75
N THR A 108 -0.68 50.70 7.87
CA THR A 108 0.61 50.19 8.40
C THR A 108 0.44 49.69 9.84
N CYS A 109 -0.32 50.39 10.70
CA CYS A 109 -0.63 49.89 12.05
C CYS A 109 -1.33 48.52 12.05
N LYS A 110 -2.09 48.18 11.00
CA LYS A 110 -2.80 46.90 10.86
C LYS A 110 -1.93 45.80 10.21
N GLU A 111 -0.99 46.17 9.35
CA GLU A 111 -0.17 45.23 8.57
C GLU A 111 1.26 45.01 9.14
N THR A 112 1.54 45.55 10.33
CA THR A 112 2.85 45.45 11.00
C THR A 112 2.94 44.23 11.93
N GLU A 113 4.05 44.13 12.67
CA GLU A 113 4.34 43.12 13.70
C GLU A 113 3.16 42.85 14.66
N LEU A 114 2.28 43.84 14.90
CA LEU A 114 1.05 43.67 15.70
C LEU A 114 0.13 42.56 15.17
N LYS A 115 0.00 42.43 13.84
CA LYS A 115 -0.78 41.37 13.20
C LYS A 115 -0.14 40.01 13.46
N ASP A 116 1.17 39.90 13.25
CA ASP A 116 1.90 38.65 13.42
C ASP A 116 1.90 38.21 14.88
N GLU A 117 2.03 39.15 15.83
CA GLU A 117 1.87 38.91 17.26
C GLU A 117 0.48 38.39 17.61
N TYR A 118 -0.57 38.99 17.05
CA TYR A 118 -1.95 38.56 17.28
C TYR A 118 -2.20 37.15 16.74
N ILE A 119 -1.81 36.88 15.49
CA ILE A 119 -1.95 35.56 14.86
C ILE A 119 -1.18 34.51 15.66
N LYS A 120 0.02 34.84 16.14
CA LYS A 120 0.83 33.97 17.00
C LYS A 120 0.13 33.70 18.33
N ALA A 121 -0.44 34.72 18.97
CA ALA A 121 -1.18 34.58 20.23
C ALA A 121 -2.41 33.69 20.05
N GLN A 122 -3.18 33.86 18.98
CA GLN A 122 -4.30 32.98 18.65
C GLN A 122 -3.84 31.54 18.39
N GLY A 123 -2.75 31.36 17.64
CA GLY A 123 -2.13 30.06 17.40
C GLY A 123 -1.81 29.32 18.71
N ILE A 124 -1.21 30.03 19.67
CA ILE A 124 -0.91 29.51 21.02
C ILE A 124 -2.19 29.08 21.74
N CYS A 125 -3.28 29.85 21.65
CA CYS A 125 -4.56 29.47 22.26
C CYS A 125 -5.11 28.16 21.66
N TYR A 126 -5.13 28.06 20.33
CA TYR A 126 -5.60 26.85 19.65
C TYR A 126 -4.71 25.62 19.90
N ASP A 127 -3.42 25.81 20.16
CA ASP A 127 -2.48 24.73 20.49
C ASP A 127 -2.62 24.20 21.92
N ASN A 128 -2.83 25.09 22.88
CA ASN A 128 -2.76 24.75 24.30
C ASN A 128 -4.12 24.38 24.92
N TYR A 129 -5.22 24.78 24.28
CA TYR A 129 -6.56 24.58 24.83
C TYR A 129 -7.44 23.68 23.94
N SER A 130 -8.33 22.96 24.60
CA SER A 130 -9.32 22.05 23.98
C SER A 130 -10.64 22.79 23.78
N PHE A 131 -11.33 22.48 22.69
CA PHE A 131 -12.73 22.84 22.50
C PHE A 131 -13.67 21.77 23.09
N ASP A 132 -13.13 20.63 23.53
CA ASP A 132 -13.88 19.46 23.96
C ASP A 132 -14.94 19.00 22.93
N ASN A 133 -14.75 19.33 21.64
CA ASN A 133 -15.70 19.10 20.57
C ASN A 133 -14.99 18.70 19.27
N VAL A 134 -15.75 18.59 18.16
CA VAL A 134 -15.20 18.19 16.84
C VAL A 134 -14.07 19.09 16.34
N TRP A 135 -14.02 20.36 16.75
CA TRP A 135 -12.98 21.31 16.36
C TRP A 135 -11.63 21.02 17.00
N ASP A 136 -11.52 20.03 17.89
CA ASP A 136 -10.23 19.52 18.37
C ASP A 136 -9.47 18.67 17.35
N ILE A 137 -10.13 18.26 16.26
CA ILE A 137 -9.47 17.54 15.17
C ILE A 137 -8.32 18.41 14.62
N PRO A 138 -7.08 17.91 14.54
CA PRO A 138 -5.91 18.71 14.16
C PRO A 138 -6.09 19.47 12.84
N GLU A 139 -6.71 18.85 11.84
CA GLU A 139 -7.01 19.46 10.55
C GLU A 139 -7.97 20.63 10.67
N LEU A 140 -9.00 20.54 11.53
CA LEU A 140 -9.94 21.62 11.76
C LEU A 140 -9.33 22.75 12.61
N LYS A 141 -8.52 22.42 13.63
CA LYS A 141 -7.74 23.42 14.39
C LYS A 141 -6.80 24.20 13.49
N ASP A 142 -6.15 23.53 12.54
CA ASP A 142 -5.26 24.18 11.58
C ASP A 142 -6.01 25.14 10.65
N LEU A 143 -7.22 24.81 10.21
CA LEU A 143 -8.09 25.74 9.48
C LEU A 143 -8.44 26.98 10.31
N LEU A 144 -8.80 26.82 11.57
CA LEU A 144 -9.09 27.94 12.48
C LEU A 144 -7.88 28.85 12.68
N LYS A 145 -6.69 28.28 12.87
CA LYS A 145 -5.43 29.05 12.97
C LYS A 145 -5.15 29.85 11.71
N LYS A 146 -5.33 29.23 10.55
CA LYS A 146 -5.07 29.86 9.26
C LYS A 146 -6.11 30.91 8.89
N GLN A 147 -7.35 30.77 9.35
CA GLN A 147 -8.40 31.76 9.13
C GLN A 147 -7.97 33.16 9.58
N ALA A 148 -7.22 33.26 10.68
CA ALA A 148 -6.70 34.52 11.19
C ALA A 148 -5.83 35.29 10.17
N LEU A 149 -5.19 34.59 9.21
CA LEU A 149 -4.35 35.20 8.18
C LEU A 149 -5.15 36.05 7.17
N ASP A 150 -6.43 35.74 6.98
CA ASP A 150 -7.33 36.41 6.02
C ASP A 150 -7.98 37.68 6.58
N SER A 151 -7.91 37.86 7.89
CA SER A 151 -8.72 38.82 8.67
C SER A 151 -8.56 40.30 8.28
N TYR A 152 -7.64 40.64 7.36
CA TYR A 152 -7.17 42.02 7.18
C TYR A 152 -7.06 42.53 5.74
N ALA A 153 -7.50 41.78 4.72
CA ALA A 153 -7.22 42.16 3.33
C ALA A 153 -8.44 42.12 2.40
N ILE A 154 -9.35 43.09 2.56
CA ILE A 154 -10.48 43.28 1.63
C ILE A 154 -10.56 44.74 1.22
N THR A 155 -10.39 45.00 -0.07
CA THR A 155 -10.65 46.33 -0.66
C THR A 155 -12.15 46.65 -0.68
N PRO A 156 -12.56 47.92 -0.74
CA PRO A 156 -13.99 48.27 -0.86
C PRO A 156 -14.71 47.57 -2.03
N GLU A 157 -14.01 47.37 -3.15
CA GLU A 157 -14.54 46.65 -4.31
C GLU A 157 -14.78 45.17 -4.01
N GLN A 158 -13.85 44.52 -3.33
CA GLN A 158 -13.96 43.14 -2.89
C GLN A 158 -15.06 42.95 -1.84
N SER A 159 -15.20 43.89 -0.91
CA SER A 159 -16.26 43.90 0.09
C SER A 159 -17.63 43.98 -0.59
N LYS A 160 -17.76 44.84 -1.60
CA LYS A 160 -18.99 44.97 -2.40
C LYS A 160 -19.29 43.67 -3.16
N LYS A 161 -18.29 43.06 -3.79
CA LYS A 161 -18.44 41.78 -4.51
C LYS A 161 -18.90 40.66 -3.59
N LEU A 162 -18.31 40.57 -2.39
CA LEU A 162 -18.71 39.60 -1.37
C LEU A 162 -20.16 39.84 -0.93
N ALA A 163 -20.52 41.09 -0.63
CA ALA A 163 -21.87 41.45 -0.19
C ALA A 163 -22.92 41.07 -1.24
N VAL A 164 -22.66 41.32 -2.52
CA VAL A 164 -23.56 40.92 -3.61
C VAL A 164 -23.75 39.40 -3.67
N CYS A 165 -22.67 38.63 -3.56
CA CYS A 165 -22.76 37.16 -3.57
C CYS A 165 -23.55 36.62 -2.37
N VAL A 166 -23.27 37.14 -1.17
CA VAL A 166 -24.00 36.72 0.04
C VAL A 166 -25.47 37.11 -0.03
N GLN A 167 -25.79 38.30 -0.55
CA GLN A 167 -27.17 38.75 -0.72
C GLN A 167 -27.94 37.86 -1.70
N ASP A 168 -27.31 37.43 -2.80
CA ASP A 168 -27.93 36.49 -3.76
C ASP A 168 -28.28 35.15 -3.10
N LEU A 169 -27.41 34.62 -2.23
CA LEU A 169 -27.72 33.42 -1.45
C LEU A 169 -28.88 33.63 -0.46
N VAL A 170 -29.00 34.82 0.14
CA VAL A 170 -30.13 35.18 1.00
C VAL A 170 -31.43 35.20 0.20
N ASP A 171 -31.43 35.90 -0.93
CA ASP A 171 -32.62 36.15 -1.75
C ASP A 171 -33.17 34.85 -2.36
N ASN A 172 -32.29 33.89 -2.67
CA ASN A 172 -32.65 32.57 -3.18
C ASN A 172 -33.02 31.55 -2.07
N ASN A 173 -33.09 31.96 -0.80
CA ASN A 173 -33.31 31.09 0.37
C ASN A 173 -32.30 29.94 0.51
N GLU A 174 -31.07 30.11 0.01
CA GLU A 174 -30.01 29.08 0.07
C GLU A 174 -29.18 29.12 1.36
N LEU A 175 -29.50 30.03 2.30
CA LEU A 175 -28.84 30.16 3.59
C LEU A 175 -29.69 29.57 4.73
N ASP A 176 -29.47 28.27 4.95
CA ASP A 176 -29.83 27.54 6.17
C ASP A 176 -28.55 27.27 6.98
N VAL A 177 -28.50 27.80 8.20
CA VAL A 177 -27.34 27.68 9.11
C VAL A 177 -27.08 26.24 9.57
N ASN A 178 -28.03 25.34 9.33
CA ASN A 178 -27.93 23.92 9.62
C ASN A 178 -27.67 23.06 8.37
N SER A 179 -27.40 23.67 7.21
CA SER A 179 -27.13 22.95 5.97
C SER A 179 -25.67 23.05 5.55
N SER A 180 -25.06 21.89 5.29
CA SER A 180 -23.74 21.80 4.66
C SER A 180 -23.68 22.55 3.32
N ASP A 181 -24.75 22.48 2.52
CA ASP A 181 -24.79 23.13 1.20
C ASP A 181 -24.73 24.65 1.33
N SER A 182 -25.32 25.22 2.38
CA SER A 182 -25.24 26.66 2.66
C SER A 182 -23.80 27.08 2.98
N TYR A 183 -23.05 26.30 3.75
CA TYR A 183 -21.64 26.59 4.03
C TYR A 183 -20.76 26.43 2.78
N LYS A 184 -21.01 25.44 1.92
CA LYS A 184 -20.32 25.30 0.62
C LYS A 184 -20.60 26.49 -0.30
N ASN A 185 -21.84 26.96 -0.35
CA ASN A 185 -22.21 28.12 -1.16
C ASN A 185 -21.59 29.41 -0.60
N LEU A 186 -21.56 29.56 0.72
CA LEU A 186 -20.86 30.67 1.37
C LEU A 186 -19.35 30.61 1.08
N ALA A 187 -18.71 29.44 1.20
CA ALA A 187 -17.30 29.25 0.85
C ALA A 187 -16.99 29.68 -0.60
N LYS A 188 -17.86 29.33 -1.56
CA LYS A 188 -17.73 29.81 -2.95
C LYS A 188 -17.72 31.33 -3.06
N CYS A 189 -18.58 32.03 -2.32
CA CYS A 189 -18.58 33.50 -2.30
C CYS A 189 -17.24 34.06 -1.79
N TYR A 190 -16.70 33.51 -0.70
CA TYR A 190 -15.40 33.93 -0.17
C TYR A 190 -14.24 33.62 -1.14
N LYS A 191 -14.28 32.46 -1.79
CA LYS A 191 -13.30 32.07 -2.83
C LYS A 191 -13.31 32.98 -4.05
N GLN A 192 -14.47 33.46 -4.48
CA GLN A 192 -14.61 34.38 -5.62
C GLN A 192 -13.96 35.76 -5.37
N VAL A 193 -13.72 36.12 -4.11
CA VAL A 193 -13.08 37.38 -3.72
C VAL A 193 -11.54 37.27 -3.76
N GLY A 194 -11.00 36.05 -3.73
CA GLY A 194 -9.60 35.73 -4.03
C GLY A 194 -8.60 35.93 -2.88
N ILE A 195 -8.90 36.77 -1.89
CA ILE A 195 -7.99 37.05 -0.75
C ILE A 195 -8.42 36.31 0.54
N LEU A 196 -9.62 35.70 0.54
CA LEU A 196 -10.19 35.04 1.71
C LEU A 196 -10.16 33.50 1.58
N GLU A 197 -9.02 32.98 1.15
CA GLU A 197 -8.87 31.55 0.89
C GLU A 197 -8.95 30.71 2.17
N ASN A 198 -8.29 31.13 3.26
CA ASN A 198 -8.31 30.40 4.52
C ASN A 198 -9.71 30.41 5.15
N THR A 199 -10.45 31.51 5.03
CA THR A 199 -11.83 31.67 5.48
C THR A 199 -12.76 30.77 4.65
N SER A 200 -12.57 30.72 3.33
CA SER A 200 -13.28 29.78 2.47
C SER A 200 -13.01 28.33 2.88
N GLN A 201 -11.76 27.99 3.20
CA GLN A 201 -11.39 26.63 3.63
C GLN A 201 -12.01 26.28 4.99
N THR A 202 -12.06 27.21 5.94
CA THR A 202 -12.76 27.00 7.22
C THR A 202 -14.26 26.76 7.01
N LEU A 203 -14.90 27.50 6.10
CA LEU A 203 -16.31 27.30 5.76
C LEU A 203 -16.55 25.93 5.08
N ASP A 204 -15.69 25.52 4.17
CA ASP A 204 -15.71 24.16 3.59
C ASP A 204 -15.50 23.09 4.67
N GLY A 205 -14.61 23.35 5.64
CA GLY A 205 -14.39 22.52 6.82
C GLY A 205 -15.65 22.32 7.66
N THR A 206 -16.36 23.42 7.95
CA THR A 206 -17.66 23.38 8.62
C THR A 206 -18.68 22.57 7.82
N ALA A 207 -18.76 22.76 6.50
CA ALA A 207 -19.67 21.99 5.66
C ALA A 207 -19.40 20.48 5.75
N VAL A 208 -18.12 20.08 5.76
CA VAL A 208 -17.73 18.67 5.93
C VAL A 208 -18.17 18.11 7.28
N VAL A 209 -18.02 18.89 8.37
CA VAL A 209 -18.52 18.50 9.69
C VAL A 209 -20.02 18.27 9.67
N LEU A 210 -20.78 19.17 9.05
CA LEU A 210 -22.24 19.06 8.93
C LEU A 210 -22.67 17.87 8.08
N ASP A 211 -22.01 17.63 6.94
CA ASP A 211 -22.23 16.44 6.12
C ASP A 211 -22.04 15.16 6.94
N CYS A 212 -20.90 15.06 7.65
CA CYS A 212 -20.59 13.90 8.49
C CYS A 212 -21.58 13.71 9.64
N ALA A 213 -22.03 14.80 10.27
CA ALA A 213 -23.02 14.74 11.34
C ALA A 213 -24.38 14.25 10.83
N SER A 214 -24.80 14.71 9.65
CA SER A 214 -26.07 14.31 9.03
C SER A 214 -26.11 12.82 8.64
N GLU A 215 -24.96 12.20 8.32
CA GLU A 215 -24.88 10.77 7.99
C GLU A 215 -25.06 9.84 9.21
N THR A 216 -24.81 10.32 10.42
CA THR A 216 -24.79 9.47 11.63
C THR A 216 -26.00 9.66 12.53
N LEU A 217 -26.66 10.82 12.44
CA LEU A 217 -27.67 11.23 13.39
C LEU A 217 -28.94 11.56 12.60
N ASP A 218 -30.02 10.87 12.94
CA ASP A 218 -31.37 11.12 12.41
C ASP A 218 -31.89 12.43 13.03
N LEU A 219 -31.34 13.55 12.55
CA LEU A 219 -31.50 14.87 13.17
C LEU A 219 -32.86 15.46 12.79
N SER A 220 -33.88 15.05 13.53
CA SER A 220 -35.16 15.74 13.57
C SER A 220 -35.05 17.01 14.41
N GLY A 221 -34.76 18.15 13.77
CA GLY A 221 -35.21 19.48 14.23
C GLY A 221 -34.34 20.27 15.21
N ASP A 222 -34.15 21.55 14.87
CA ASP A 222 -33.84 22.76 15.68
C ASP A 222 -32.67 22.76 16.69
N GLN A 223 -31.93 21.67 16.85
CA GLN A 223 -30.65 21.71 17.56
C GLN A 223 -29.56 22.21 16.62
N SER A 224 -28.84 23.28 16.99
CA SER A 224 -27.70 23.73 16.17
C SER A 224 -26.72 22.58 16.03
N LEU A 225 -26.37 22.21 14.79
CA LEU A 225 -25.42 21.13 14.54
C LEU A 225 -24.05 21.38 15.18
N LEU A 226 -23.74 22.65 15.53
CA LEU A 226 -22.60 23.04 16.34
C LEU A 226 -22.70 22.54 17.81
N ASN A 227 -23.89 22.57 18.41
CA ASN A 227 -24.13 21.97 19.73
C ASN A 227 -24.04 20.44 19.67
N LEU A 228 -24.37 19.82 18.54
CA LEU A 228 -24.27 18.38 18.35
C LEU A 228 -22.81 17.92 18.25
N ALA A 229 -21.98 18.68 17.53
CA ALA A 229 -20.53 18.49 17.49
C ALA A 229 -19.87 18.67 18.88
N ALA A 230 -20.47 19.49 19.74
CA ALA A 230 -20.05 19.70 21.13
C ALA A 230 -20.61 18.68 22.13
N THR A 231 -21.73 18.01 21.81
CA THR A 231 -22.40 17.05 22.71
C THR A 231 -22.25 15.58 22.29
N ALA A 232 -21.59 15.30 21.15
CA ALA A 232 -21.32 13.94 20.68
C ALA A 232 -20.47 13.16 21.70
N THR A 233 -21.00 12.06 22.24
CA THR A 233 -20.29 11.22 23.23
C THR A 233 -19.95 9.83 22.69
N GLY A 234 -18.81 9.29 23.12
CA GLY A 234 -18.36 7.93 22.83
C GLY A 234 -18.18 7.64 21.33
N GLN A 235 -18.97 6.71 20.80
CA GLN A 235 -18.83 6.17 19.44
C GLN A 235 -19.17 7.20 18.34
N GLN A 236 -20.07 8.14 18.60
CA GLN A 236 -20.45 9.19 17.66
C GLN A 236 -19.31 10.16 17.39
N ARG A 237 -18.57 10.54 18.44
CA ARG A 237 -17.38 11.40 18.33
C ARG A 237 -16.29 10.74 17.49
N GLN A 238 -16.02 9.46 17.74
CA GLN A 238 -15.04 8.68 16.96
C GLN A 238 -15.41 8.57 15.48
N TYR A 239 -16.69 8.39 15.15
CA TYR A 239 -17.16 8.38 13.77
C TYR A 239 -16.99 9.74 13.10
N LEU A 240 -17.41 10.81 13.76
CA LEU A 240 -17.30 12.19 13.26
C LEU A 240 -15.85 12.53 12.95
N GLU A 241 -14.92 12.24 13.87
CA GLU A 241 -13.48 12.44 13.66
C GLU A 241 -12.97 11.73 12.41
N GLN A 242 -13.32 10.46 12.22
CA GLN A 242 -12.89 9.68 11.05
C GLN A 242 -13.51 10.18 9.74
N CYS A 243 -14.79 10.53 9.75
CA CYS A 243 -15.48 11.04 8.58
C CYS A 243 -14.88 12.37 8.11
N VAL A 244 -14.65 13.29 9.05
CA VAL A 244 -14.07 14.61 8.79
C VAL A 244 -12.66 14.47 8.22
N ILE A 245 -11.78 13.70 8.86
CA ILE A 245 -10.40 13.47 8.38
C ILE A 245 -10.40 12.91 6.95
N LYS A 246 -11.28 11.94 6.67
CA LYS A 246 -11.38 11.30 5.35
C LYS A 246 -11.82 12.28 4.26
N LYS A 247 -12.80 13.15 4.55
CA LYS A 247 -13.36 14.10 3.58
C LYS A 247 -12.45 15.31 3.36
N LEU A 248 -11.76 15.80 4.40
CA LEU A 248 -10.81 16.92 4.27
C LEU A 248 -9.51 16.53 3.59
N ASN A 249 -9.07 15.28 3.74
CA ASN A 249 -7.76 14.86 3.25
C ASN A 249 -7.77 13.44 2.65
N PRO A 250 -8.33 13.27 1.43
CA PRO A 250 -8.48 11.96 0.80
C PRO A 250 -7.15 11.24 0.55
N VAL A 251 -6.04 11.98 0.50
CA VAL A 251 -4.67 11.45 0.33
C VAL A 251 -4.09 10.95 1.65
N ILE A 252 -4.37 11.62 2.78
CA ILE A 252 -3.90 11.20 4.11
C ILE A 252 -4.73 10.04 4.64
N ALA A 253 -5.97 9.83 4.17
CA ALA A 253 -6.71 8.60 4.42
C ALA A 253 -5.95 7.33 3.97
N GLY A 254 -5.05 7.43 2.97
CA GLY A 254 -4.15 6.33 2.61
C GLY A 254 -3.09 5.99 3.67
N VAL A 255 -2.79 6.93 4.58
CA VAL A 255 -1.81 6.80 5.67
C VAL A 255 -2.51 6.62 7.03
N ALA A 256 -3.68 7.23 7.26
CA ALA A 256 -4.51 6.99 8.44
C ALA A 256 -5.12 5.57 8.45
N VAL A 257 -5.22 4.91 7.28
CA VAL A 257 -5.49 3.47 7.17
C VAL A 257 -4.40 2.61 7.83
N LEU A 258 -3.22 3.15 8.13
CA LEU A 258 -2.18 2.44 8.87
C LEU A 258 -2.46 2.34 10.38
N ASN A 259 -3.32 3.20 10.94
CA ASN A 259 -3.69 3.20 12.37
C ASN A 259 -5.15 2.78 12.65
N VAL A 260 -5.83 2.24 11.63
CA VAL A 260 -7.08 1.46 11.78
C VAL A 260 -6.97 0.15 12.60
N PRO A 261 -5.80 -0.43 13.00
CA PRO A 261 -5.80 -1.68 13.77
C PRO A 261 -6.51 -1.64 15.13
N PHE A 262 -6.75 -0.46 15.72
CA PHE A 262 -7.31 -0.37 17.07
C PHE A 262 -8.81 -0.05 17.12
N ALA A 263 -9.39 0.57 16.08
CA ALA A 263 -10.78 1.03 16.10
C ALA A 263 -11.81 -0.02 15.62
N SER A 264 -11.38 -1.00 14.82
CA SER A 264 -12.25 -2.10 14.38
C SER A 264 -12.08 -3.28 15.34
N GLY A 265 -13.11 -3.59 16.13
CA GLY A 265 -13.09 -4.62 17.19
C GLY A 265 -12.58 -6.01 16.78
N PHE A 266 -12.68 -6.95 17.72
CA PHE A 266 -12.16 -8.33 17.67
C PHE A 266 -12.34 -9.12 16.34
N GLY A 267 -13.22 -8.70 15.43
CA GLY A 267 -13.38 -9.26 14.08
C GLY A 267 -12.17 -9.08 13.14
N ASN A 268 -11.38 -8.00 13.26
CA ASN A 268 -10.19 -7.80 12.41
C ASN A 268 -8.89 -8.44 12.96
N PHE A 269 -8.96 -9.08 14.13
CA PHE A 269 -7.94 -10.00 14.61
C PHE A 269 -7.57 -11.06 13.54
N PHE A 270 -8.56 -11.49 12.74
CA PHE A 270 -8.38 -12.40 11.61
C PHE A 270 -7.77 -11.76 10.35
N LEU A 271 -7.87 -10.44 10.18
CA LEU A 271 -7.22 -9.72 9.06
C LEU A 271 -5.74 -9.42 9.35
N TYR A 272 -5.30 -9.30 10.61
CA TYR A 272 -3.86 -9.27 10.93
C TYR A 272 -3.24 -10.67 10.98
N PHE A 273 -4.08 -11.68 11.23
CA PHE A 273 -3.77 -13.08 10.90
C PHE A 273 -3.52 -13.29 9.39
N GLN A 274 -3.97 -12.38 8.50
CA GLN A 274 -3.63 -12.37 7.07
C GLN A 274 -2.13 -12.11 6.79
N PHE A 275 -1.43 -11.36 7.65
CA PHE A 275 0.04 -11.22 7.55
C PHE A 275 0.78 -12.47 8.06
N LEU A 276 0.15 -13.27 8.92
CA LEU A 276 0.55 -14.65 9.22
C LEU A 276 0.31 -15.60 8.03
N PHE A 277 -0.42 -15.19 6.98
CA PHE A 277 -0.83 -16.05 5.86
C PHE A 277 -0.16 -15.78 4.50
N THR A 278 0.57 -14.69 4.29
CA THR A 278 1.22 -14.49 2.97
C THR A 278 2.39 -15.44 2.72
N GLN A 279 2.88 -16.15 3.74
CA GLN A 279 4.03 -17.05 3.62
C GLN A 279 3.72 -18.54 3.78
N PRO A 280 2.76 -19.01 4.61
CA PRO A 280 2.34 -20.39 4.57
C PRO A 280 1.45 -20.70 3.37
N LEU A 281 0.82 -19.75 2.66
CA LEU A 281 0.21 -20.08 1.36
C LEU A 281 1.23 -20.23 0.21
N LEU A 282 2.49 -19.85 0.46
CA LEU A 282 3.62 -20.36 -0.31
C LEU A 282 4.10 -21.73 0.20
N LEU A 283 3.45 -22.33 1.21
CA LEU A 283 3.48 -23.78 1.41
C LEU A 283 2.95 -24.39 0.13
N VAL A 284 3.90 -24.69 -0.73
CA VAL A 284 4.04 -26.04 -1.21
C VAL A 284 2.75 -26.43 -1.93
N THR A 285 2.57 -25.89 -3.14
CA THR A 285 2.26 -26.85 -4.20
C THR A 285 3.33 -27.90 -4.04
N LYS A 286 2.99 -29.03 -3.42
CA LYS A 286 3.80 -30.23 -3.40
C LYS A 286 3.98 -30.54 -4.87
N ARG A 287 5.01 -29.96 -5.49
CA ARG A 287 5.60 -30.58 -6.65
C ARG A 287 6.18 -31.83 -6.04
N LYS A 288 5.39 -32.91 -6.05
CA LYS A 288 5.89 -34.28 -5.85
C LYS A 288 7.26 -34.27 -6.53
N LYS A 289 8.33 -34.47 -5.74
CA LYS A 289 9.70 -34.43 -6.28
C LYS A 289 9.66 -35.34 -7.50
N LYS A 290 9.83 -34.72 -8.67
CA LYS A 290 9.60 -35.37 -9.95
C LYS A 290 10.61 -36.50 -10.05
N SER A 291 10.10 -37.72 -10.19
CA SER A 291 10.86 -38.96 -10.01
C SER A 291 11.63 -39.38 -11.26
N TRP A 292 12.10 -38.42 -12.03
CA TRP A 292 12.68 -38.63 -13.34
C TRP A 292 13.76 -37.59 -13.59
N GLY A 293 14.79 -38.03 -14.31
CA GLY A 293 15.64 -37.11 -15.01
C GLY A 293 14.83 -36.42 -16.10
N LYS A 294 15.22 -35.20 -16.43
CA LYS A 294 14.50 -34.41 -17.42
C LYS A 294 15.49 -33.70 -18.31
N VAL A 295 15.33 -33.85 -19.62
CA VAL A 295 15.96 -32.96 -20.60
C VAL A 295 15.02 -31.78 -20.82
N PHE A 296 15.54 -30.58 -20.62
CA PHE A 296 14.75 -29.37 -20.73
C PHE A 296 15.59 -28.23 -21.31
N ASN A 297 14.90 -27.28 -21.92
CA ASN A 297 15.51 -26.07 -22.44
C ASN A 297 15.93 -25.19 -21.25
N SER A 298 17.23 -24.91 -21.13
CA SER A 298 17.82 -24.14 -20.02
C SER A 298 17.16 -22.75 -19.84
N MET A 299 16.74 -22.15 -20.94
CA MET A 299 16.26 -20.77 -20.99
C MET A 299 14.79 -20.65 -20.55
N ASN A 300 13.91 -21.56 -20.99
CA ASN A 300 12.46 -21.49 -20.71
C ASN A 300 11.92 -22.60 -19.79
N GLN A 301 12.76 -23.59 -19.44
CA GLN A 301 12.43 -24.77 -18.62
C GLN A 301 11.40 -25.74 -19.25
N ASN A 302 11.07 -25.55 -20.53
CA ASN A 302 10.16 -26.45 -21.23
C ASN A 302 10.81 -27.82 -21.43
N PRO A 303 10.04 -28.91 -21.28
CA PRO A 303 10.53 -30.24 -21.61
C PRO A 303 10.96 -30.34 -23.07
N ILE A 304 12.03 -31.09 -23.33
CA ILE A 304 12.46 -31.39 -24.69
C ILE A 304 12.18 -32.85 -24.97
N ASP A 305 11.31 -33.08 -25.93
CA ASP A 305 10.98 -34.39 -26.44
C ASP A 305 12.02 -34.87 -27.45
N LEU A 306 12.04 -36.19 -27.71
CA LEU A 306 12.89 -36.83 -28.70
C LEU A 306 14.39 -36.49 -28.53
N ALA A 307 14.83 -36.18 -27.32
CA ALA A 307 16.23 -36.05 -26.99
C ALA A 307 16.80 -37.44 -26.71
N THR A 308 17.94 -37.74 -27.33
CA THR A 308 18.63 -39.01 -27.09
C THR A 308 19.56 -38.84 -25.89
N VAL A 309 19.28 -39.56 -24.81
CA VAL A 309 20.09 -39.58 -23.58
C VAL A 309 20.82 -40.91 -23.51
N ARG A 310 22.15 -40.87 -23.45
CA ARG A 310 23.01 -42.05 -23.35
C ARG A 310 23.74 -42.03 -22.03
N LEU A 311 23.65 -43.12 -21.27
CA LEU A 311 24.48 -43.34 -20.10
C LEU A 311 25.74 -44.09 -20.54
N LEU A 312 26.88 -43.45 -20.39
CA LEU A 312 28.19 -43.99 -20.75
C LEU A 312 28.96 -44.33 -19.47
N ASN A 313 29.64 -45.46 -19.43
CA ASN A 313 30.57 -45.73 -18.34
C ASN A 313 31.82 -44.85 -18.52
N LYS A 314 32.27 -44.18 -17.45
CA LYS A 314 33.37 -43.21 -17.51
C LYS A 314 34.68 -43.85 -17.98
N ASN A 315 34.94 -45.09 -17.55
CA ASN A 315 36.24 -45.73 -17.73
C ASN A 315 36.49 -46.16 -19.19
N ASP A 316 35.48 -46.71 -19.86
CA ASP A 316 35.60 -47.28 -21.21
C ASP A 316 34.78 -46.51 -22.26
N LYS A 317 34.04 -45.47 -21.86
CA LYS A 317 33.09 -44.70 -22.67
C LYS A 317 32.08 -45.57 -23.43
N LYS A 318 31.84 -46.80 -22.97
CA LYS A 318 30.85 -47.68 -23.59
C LYS A 318 29.45 -47.25 -23.18
N VAL A 319 28.53 -47.32 -24.15
CA VAL A 319 27.11 -47.05 -23.93
C VAL A 319 26.54 -48.17 -23.05
N SER A 320 26.22 -47.84 -21.81
CA SER A 320 25.53 -48.75 -20.91
C SER A 320 24.05 -48.87 -21.29
N LYS A 321 23.39 -47.73 -21.58
CA LYS A 321 21.99 -47.69 -21.99
C LYS A 321 21.68 -46.39 -22.72
N THR A 322 20.75 -46.47 -23.68
CA THR A 322 20.22 -45.29 -24.40
C THR A 322 18.71 -45.20 -24.19
N ILE A 323 18.22 -44.00 -23.93
CA ILE A 323 16.78 -43.68 -23.81
C ILE A 323 16.48 -42.47 -24.70
N VAL A 324 15.35 -42.50 -25.39
CA VAL A 324 14.81 -41.34 -26.11
C VAL A 324 13.71 -40.72 -25.25
N THR A 325 13.78 -39.42 -24.99
CA THR A 325 12.77 -38.75 -24.16
C THR A 325 11.42 -38.65 -24.87
N GLY A 326 10.33 -38.85 -24.14
CA GLY A 326 8.97 -38.61 -24.63
C GLY A 326 8.57 -37.13 -24.59
N ARG A 327 7.29 -36.82 -24.83
CA ARG A 327 6.71 -35.45 -24.84
C ARG A 327 7.04 -34.59 -23.59
N ASN A 328 7.28 -35.24 -22.45
CA ASN A 328 7.60 -34.57 -21.19
C ASN A 328 9.11 -34.39 -20.92
N GLY A 329 9.98 -34.85 -21.83
CA GLY A 329 11.43 -34.79 -21.67
C GLY A 329 12.00 -35.71 -20.59
N GLU A 330 11.21 -36.67 -20.10
CA GLU A 330 11.51 -37.48 -18.91
C GLU A 330 12.34 -38.73 -19.27
N TYR A 331 13.28 -39.12 -18.39
CA TYR A 331 14.09 -40.33 -18.50
C TYR A 331 14.51 -40.87 -17.11
N LEU A 332 14.92 -42.14 -17.04
CA LEU A 332 15.45 -42.76 -15.83
C LEU A 332 16.42 -43.90 -16.18
N PHE A 333 17.60 -43.94 -15.58
CA PHE A 333 18.47 -45.12 -15.65
C PHE A 333 18.61 -45.80 -14.29
N LEU A 334 18.71 -47.12 -14.36
CA LEU A 334 18.95 -48.02 -13.23
C LEU A 334 20.30 -48.74 -13.42
N PRO A 335 21.44 -48.02 -13.39
CA PRO A 335 22.73 -48.64 -13.59
C PRO A 335 23.16 -49.46 -12.37
N LYS A 336 24.19 -50.29 -12.57
CA LYS A 336 24.93 -50.93 -11.49
C LYS A 336 25.83 -49.89 -10.81
N PRO A 337 26.33 -50.14 -9.59
CA PRO A 337 27.32 -49.26 -8.96
C PRO A 337 28.54 -49.04 -9.86
N GLY A 338 29.00 -47.80 -9.95
CA GLY A 338 30.06 -47.38 -10.87
C GLY A 338 30.02 -45.90 -11.23
N ASN A 339 30.99 -45.46 -12.03
CA ASN A 339 31.10 -44.08 -12.48
C ASN A 339 30.59 -43.93 -13.91
N TYR A 340 29.67 -42.99 -14.11
CA TYR A 340 29.00 -42.76 -15.38
C TYR A 340 29.01 -41.30 -15.80
N ILE A 341 28.85 -41.06 -17.09
CA ILE A 341 28.60 -39.75 -17.69
C ILE A 341 27.34 -39.83 -18.57
N LEU A 342 26.63 -38.71 -18.74
CA LEU A 342 25.48 -38.60 -19.64
C LEU A 342 25.90 -37.85 -20.91
N ASP A 343 25.61 -38.44 -22.07
CA ASP A 343 25.68 -37.80 -23.38
C ASP A 343 24.25 -37.53 -23.87
N VAL A 344 23.91 -36.26 -24.11
CA VAL A 344 22.57 -35.84 -24.52
C VAL A 344 22.62 -35.14 -25.86
N ARG A 345 21.80 -35.59 -26.81
CA ARG A 345 21.74 -35.04 -28.18
C ARG A 345 20.32 -34.74 -28.61
N LYS A 346 20.11 -33.54 -29.17
CA LYS A 346 18.87 -33.09 -29.81
C LYS A 346 19.22 -32.04 -30.87
N TYR A 347 18.61 -32.13 -32.04
CA TYR A 347 18.79 -31.14 -33.11
C TYR A 347 18.31 -29.75 -32.67
N GLY A 348 19.10 -28.69 -32.94
CA GLY A 348 18.82 -27.31 -32.56
C GLY A 348 19.12 -26.98 -31.09
N TYR A 349 19.82 -27.86 -30.38
CA TYR A 349 20.16 -27.73 -28.97
C TYR A 349 21.61 -28.16 -28.69
N ILE A 350 22.27 -27.43 -27.80
CA ILE A 350 23.67 -27.63 -27.42
C ILE A 350 23.73 -28.17 -25.98
N PHE A 351 24.57 -29.18 -25.78
CA PHE A 351 24.91 -29.77 -24.48
C PHE A 351 26.44 -29.94 -24.38
N PRO A 352 27.07 -29.63 -23.23
CA PRO A 352 26.51 -29.06 -22.02
C PRO A 352 26.00 -27.62 -22.22
N SER A 353 25.06 -27.19 -21.38
CA SER A 353 24.52 -25.83 -21.38
C SER A 353 25.57 -24.84 -20.85
N GLU A 354 25.76 -23.71 -21.54
CA GLU A 354 26.63 -22.61 -21.09
C GLU A 354 25.91 -21.69 -20.09
N ASN A 355 24.58 -21.69 -20.10
CA ASN A 355 23.74 -20.79 -19.29
C ASN A 355 23.13 -21.48 -18.06
N ALA A 356 23.57 -22.69 -17.72
CA ALA A 356 23.08 -23.44 -16.58
C ALA A 356 23.67 -22.90 -15.28
N ASP A 357 23.09 -21.82 -14.76
CA ASP A 357 23.31 -21.35 -13.39
C ASP A 357 22.04 -21.61 -12.55
N LEU A 358 21.40 -22.75 -12.81
CA LEU A 358 20.15 -23.18 -12.22
C LEU A 358 20.47 -23.96 -10.94
N GLU A 359 20.10 -23.42 -9.78
CA GLU A 359 20.10 -24.17 -8.52
C GLU A 359 18.93 -25.18 -8.49
N MET A 360 18.83 -26.04 -9.50
CA MET A 360 17.96 -27.21 -9.48
C MET A 360 18.69 -28.35 -8.77
N GLU A 361 18.07 -28.87 -7.71
CA GLU A 361 18.50 -30.10 -7.04
C GLU A 361 18.62 -31.22 -8.11
N ASN A 362 19.78 -31.88 -8.20
CA ASN A 362 20.14 -32.89 -9.21
C ASN A 362 20.41 -32.41 -10.66
N GLU A 363 20.80 -31.16 -10.90
CA GLU A 363 21.26 -30.74 -12.24
C GLU A 363 22.56 -31.48 -12.68
N TYR A 364 22.71 -31.68 -13.99
CA TYR A 364 23.88 -32.30 -14.60
C TYR A 364 24.43 -31.48 -15.77
N GLN A 365 25.66 -31.00 -15.61
CA GLN A 365 26.35 -30.12 -16.54
C GLN A 365 27.58 -30.80 -17.18
N GLY A 366 27.51 -32.12 -17.39
CA GLY A 366 28.60 -32.88 -18.02
C GLY A 366 29.67 -33.44 -17.07
N GLY A 367 29.47 -33.39 -15.76
CA GLY A 367 30.38 -33.95 -14.75
C GLY A 367 30.30 -35.47 -14.58
N ASP A 368 30.92 -36.00 -13.54
CA ASP A 368 30.84 -37.44 -13.23
C ASP A 368 29.62 -37.76 -12.35
N ILE A 369 29.01 -38.92 -12.58
CA ILE A 369 27.94 -39.46 -11.75
C ILE A 369 28.46 -40.73 -11.09
N MET A 370 28.72 -40.63 -9.79
CA MET A 370 29.03 -41.77 -8.93
C MET A 370 27.73 -42.44 -8.48
N VAL A 371 27.63 -43.74 -8.68
CA VAL A 371 26.52 -44.59 -8.23
C VAL A 371 27.11 -45.52 -7.17
N ASP A 372 26.84 -45.22 -5.90
CA ASP A 372 27.46 -45.90 -4.75
C ASP A 372 26.70 -47.17 -4.36
N SER A 373 25.37 -47.10 -4.39
CA SER A 373 24.50 -48.16 -3.88
C SER A 373 23.61 -48.78 -4.96
N ALA A 374 23.15 -49.99 -4.64
CA ALA A 374 22.19 -50.75 -5.43
C ALA A 374 20.83 -50.06 -5.60
N ASP A 375 20.49 -49.11 -4.74
CA ASP A 375 19.22 -48.38 -4.76
C ASP A 375 19.33 -47.03 -5.47
N ASP A 376 20.54 -46.63 -5.87
CA ASP A 376 20.75 -45.37 -6.58
C ASP A 376 20.25 -45.44 -8.02
N VAL A 377 19.61 -44.35 -8.44
CA VAL A 377 19.08 -44.15 -9.78
C VAL A 377 19.71 -42.91 -10.41
N VAL A 378 19.94 -42.96 -11.72
CA VAL A 378 20.45 -41.80 -12.46
C VAL A 378 19.25 -41.07 -13.08
N ASN A 379 18.86 -39.98 -12.42
CA ASN A 379 17.68 -39.16 -12.73
C ASN A 379 18.00 -37.67 -12.79
N ARG A 380 19.15 -37.32 -13.35
CA ARG A 380 19.62 -35.93 -13.38
C ARG A 380 18.76 -35.02 -14.26
N TYR A 381 18.72 -33.75 -13.92
CA TYR A 381 18.13 -32.70 -14.74
C TYR A 381 19.19 -32.20 -15.71
N VAL A 382 18.97 -32.39 -17.01
CA VAL A 382 19.92 -32.02 -18.05
C VAL A 382 19.42 -30.76 -18.77
N PRO A 383 20.01 -29.59 -18.51
CA PRO A 383 19.76 -28.38 -19.27
C PRO A 383 20.43 -28.48 -20.63
N VAL A 384 19.74 -28.06 -21.68
CA VAL A 384 20.32 -27.86 -23.01
C VAL A 384 19.95 -26.47 -23.53
N ASP A 385 20.89 -25.83 -24.23
CA ASP A 385 20.73 -24.47 -24.74
C ASP A 385 20.17 -24.52 -26.16
N PRO A 386 19.09 -23.78 -26.48
CA PRO A 386 18.67 -23.66 -27.88
C PRO A 386 19.74 -22.89 -28.66
N GLU A 387 19.98 -23.29 -29.91
CA GLU A 387 20.89 -22.57 -30.82
C GLU A 387 20.41 -21.11 -31.05
N GLU A 388 19.11 -20.84 -30.93
CA GLU A 388 18.53 -19.50 -30.98
C GLU A 388 17.97 -19.04 -29.62
N LYS A 389 18.45 -17.88 -29.12
CA LYS A 389 18.07 -17.31 -27.81
C LYS A 389 16.76 -16.51 -27.92
N THR A 390 15.63 -17.07 -27.49
CA THR A 390 14.29 -16.45 -27.68
C THR A 390 13.56 -16.01 -26.41
N VAL A 391 14.18 -16.02 -25.22
CA VAL A 391 13.47 -15.64 -23.97
C VAL A 391 14.16 -14.58 -23.12
N SER A 392 13.31 -13.80 -22.44
CA SER A 392 13.66 -12.67 -21.58
C SER A 392 14.32 -13.11 -20.27
N LYS A 393 15.56 -12.65 -20.04
CA LYS A 393 16.37 -12.89 -18.82
C LYS A 393 15.64 -12.50 -17.51
N PHE A 394 14.74 -11.53 -17.55
CA PHE A 394 14.02 -11.02 -16.38
C PHE A 394 13.07 -12.07 -15.76
N LYS A 395 12.24 -12.72 -16.57
CA LYS A 395 11.29 -13.75 -16.10
C LYS A 395 12.01 -14.96 -15.50
N PHE A 396 13.20 -15.28 -16.03
CA PHE A 396 14.06 -16.34 -15.52
C PHE A 396 14.65 -15.97 -14.15
N ASN A 397 15.24 -14.78 -14.03
CA ASN A 397 15.86 -14.36 -12.78
C ASN A 397 14.82 -14.21 -11.65
N LEU A 398 13.64 -13.66 -11.93
CA LEU A 398 12.56 -13.52 -10.94
C LEU A 398 12.15 -14.87 -10.31
N ARG A 399 12.18 -15.97 -11.09
CA ARG A 399 11.91 -17.32 -10.59
C ARG A 399 13.02 -17.85 -9.67
N LYS A 400 14.29 -17.51 -9.94
CA LYS A 400 15.46 -17.85 -9.09
C LYS A 400 15.35 -17.14 -7.73
N TRP A 401 15.00 -15.86 -7.75
CA TRP A 401 14.91 -15.04 -6.54
C TRP A 401 13.72 -15.36 -5.65
N LYS A 402 12.61 -15.88 -6.17
CA LYS A 402 11.39 -16.15 -5.37
C LYS A 402 11.61 -17.04 -4.14
N LYS A 403 12.43 -18.10 -4.26
CA LYS A 403 12.70 -19.01 -3.12
C LYS A 403 13.63 -18.37 -2.09
N ARG A 404 14.65 -17.63 -2.54
CA ARG A 404 15.56 -16.90 -1.66
C ARG A 404 14.82 -15.79 -0.92
N LEU A 405 13.97 -15.04 -1.62
CA LEU A 405 13.07 -14.05 -1.03
C LEU A 405 12.10 -14.68 -0.04
N ALA A 406 11.49 -15.82 -0.35
CA ALA A 406 10.60 -16.51 0.58
C ALA A 406 11.30 -16.94 1.88
N LEU A 407 12.55 -17.42 1.79
CA LEU A 407 13.34 -17.77 2.97
C LEU A 407 13.71 -16.52 3.79
N LEU A 408 14.16 -15.45 3.13
CA LEU A 408 14.49 -14.16 3.76
C LEU A 408 13.27 -13.55 4.48
N LEU A 409 12.11 -13.56 3.82
CA LEU A 409 10.83 -13.13 4.37
C LEU A 409 10.35 -14.05 5.51
N GLY A 410 10.72 -15.33 5.50
CA GLY A 410 10.41 -16.27 6.58
C GLY A 410 11.17 -15.97 7.87
N PHE A 411 12.41 -15.48 7.76
CA PHE A 411 13.20 -15.03 8.91
C PHE A 411 12.79 -13.65 9.44
N SER A 412 12.21 -12.78 8.60
CA SER A 412 11.85 -11.43 9.03
C SER A 412 10.70 -11.41 10.05
N ALA A 413 9.79 -12.38 10.01
CA ALA A 413 8.64 -12.44 10.92
C ALA A 413 9.02 -12.69 12.39
N PRO A 414 9.83 -13.71 12.76
CA PRO A 414 10.29 -13.87 14.14
C PRO A 414 11.22 -12.73 14.61
N LEU A 415 12.02 -12.12 13.72
CA LEU A 415 12.82 -10.94 14.04
C LEU A 415 11.93 -9.74 14.42
N PHE A 416 10.87 -9.50 13.66
CA PHE A 416 9.90 -8.46 13.97
C PHE A 416 9.16 -8.75 15.28
N ALA A 417 8.73 -10.00 15.50
CA ALA A 417 8.10 -10.41 16.76
C ALA A 417 9.02 -10.20 17.97
N MET A 418 10.34 -10.41 17.83
CA MET A 418 11.32 -10.13 18.86
C MET A 418 11.39 -8.63 19.20
N VAL A 419 11.36 -7.74 18.21
CA VAL A 419 11.31 -6.28 18.44
C VAL A 419 10.05 -5.89 19.20
N VAL A 420 8.89 -6.47 18.86
CA VAL A 420 7.62 -6.22 19.57
C VAL A 420 7.69 -6.63 21.04
N VAL A 421 8.31 -7.76 21.37
CA VAL A 421 8.49 -8.20 22.76
C VAL A 421 9.34 -7.21 23.56
N VAL A 422 10.37 -6.62 22.94
CA VAL A 422 11.22 -5.59 23.58
C VAL A 422 10.45 -4.29 23.82
N LEU A 423 9.62 -3.85 22.86
CA LEU A 423 8.85 -2.61 22.98
C LEU A 423 7.62 -2.74 23.90
N ILE A 424 6.98 -3.91 23.92
CA ILE A 424 5.72 -4.17 24.64
C ILE A 424 5.86 -5.47 25.44
N PRO A 425 6.48 -5.44 26.63
CA PRO A 425 6.76 -6.65 27.42
C PRO A 425 5.50 -7.19 28.10
N LYS A 426 4.62 -7.83 27.33
CA LYS A 426 3.40 -8.52 27.80
C LYS A 426 3.48 -10.02 27.49
N TRP A 427 2.93 -10.87 28.35
CA TRP A 427 3.00 -12.34 28.19
C TRP A 427 2.48 -12.86 26.84
N TRP A 428 1.47 -12.22 26.26
CA TRP A 428 0.91 -12.61 24.96
C TRP A 428 1.86 -12.30 23.77
N THR A 429 2.75 -11.31 23.90
CA THR A 429 3.79 -11.04 22.88
C THR A 429 4.86 -12.13 22.87
N LEU A 430 5.20 -12.68 24.03
CA LEU A 430 6.10 -13.83 24.16
C LEU A 430 5.49 -15.09 23.52
N LEU A 431 4.19 -15.32 23.74
CA LEU A 431 3.44 -16.42 23.10
C LEU A 431 3.45 -16.30 21.58
N LEU A 432 3.26 -15.08 21.06
CA LEU A 432 3.26 -14.80 19.63
C LEU A 432 4.64 -15.06 19.01
N LEU A 433 5.74 -14.65 19.66
CA LEU A 433 7.10 -14.98 19.24
C LEU A 433 7.32 -16.50 19.19
N LEU A 434 6.85 -17.24 20.19
CA LEU A 434 7.00 -18.69 20.28
C LEU A 434 6.26 -19.40 19.12
N ILE A 435 5.06 -18.94 18.75
CA ILE A 435 4.32 -19.43 17.59
C ILE A 435 5.11 -19.22 16.28
N HIS A 436 5.74 -18.06 16.10
CA HIS A 436 6.53 -17.78 14.90
C HIS A 436 7.76 -18.69 14.77
N ILE A 437 8.43 -19.00 15.89
CA ILE A 437 9.56 -19.94 15.92
C ILE A 437 9.10 -21.36 15.52
N ILE A 438 7.95 -21.82 16.05
CA ILE A 438 7.39 -23.13 15.69
C ILE A 438 7.04 -23.20 14.20
N LEU A 439 6.41 -22.16 13.66
CA LEU A 439 6.06 -22.09 12.24
C LEU A 439 7.29 -22.07 11.34
N LEU A 440 8.34 -21.32 11.71
CA LEU A 440 9.62 -21.33 10.99
C LEU A 440 10.23 -22.74 10.98
N PHE A 441 10.26 -23.42 12.12
CA PHE A 441 10.75 -24.79 12.21
C PHE A 441 9.94 -25.76 11.35
N LEU A 442 8.61 -25.64 11.37
CA LEU A 442 7.72 -26.45 10.54
C LEU A 442 7.95 -26.18 9.04
N PHE A 443 8.13 -24.92 8.64
CA PHE A 443 8.48 -24.54 7.27
C PHE A 443 9.80 -25.17 6.82
N ILE A 444 10.85 -25.06 7.64
CA ILE A 444 12.16 -25.68 7.39
C ILE A 444 12.01 -27.19 7.24
N ARG A 445 11.33 -27.85 8.20
CA ARG A 445 11.11 -29.30 8.19
C ARG A 445 10.34 -29.76 6.94
N LEU A 446 9.31 -29.02 6.53
CA LEU A 446 8.52 -29.33 5.33
C LEU A 446 9.27 -29.00 4.02
N SER A 447 10.23 -28.09 4.06
CA SER A 447 11.12 -27.77 2.93
C SER A 447 12.07 -28.93 2.62
N PHE A 448 12.51 -29.66 3.64
CA PHE A 448 13.37 -30.84 3.50
C PHE A 448 12.54 -32.14 3.28
N ALA A 449 12.15 -32.41 2.03
CA ALA A 449 11.43 -33.63 1.69
C ALA A 449 12.35 -34.87 1.49
N LYS A 450 12.00 -35.98 2.14
CA LYS A 450 12.61 -37.32 1.95
C LYS A 450 12.33 -37.83 0.52
N LYS A 451 13.31 -38.49 -0.12
CA LYS A 451 13.19 -39.02 -1.50
C LYS A 451 12.40 -40.34 -1.48
N GLU A 452 11.34 -40.42 -2.28
CA GLU A 452 10.59 -41.66 -2.53
C GLU A 452 11.25 -42.48 -3.65
N PRO A 453 11.27 -43.84 -3.56
CA PRO A 453 11.84 -44.70 -4.60
C PRO A 453 11.06 -44.58 -5.92
N GLN A 454 11.78 -44.68 -7.04
CA GLN A 454 11.31 -44.26 -8.38
C GLN A 454 11.10 -45.42 -9.36
N TYR A 455 11.12 -46.66 -8.87
CA TYR A 455 11.07 -47.91 -9.64
C TYR A 455 10.15 -48.92 -8.95
N GLY A 456 9.69 -49.93 -9.70
CA GLY A 456 9.10 -51.13 -9.12
C GLY A 456 10.15 -52.23 -8.94
N ARG A 457 9.91 -53.17 -8.02
CA ARG A 457 10.83 -54.27 -7.72
C ARG A 457 10.17 -55.63 -7.88
N VAL A 458 10.85 -56.54 -8.58
CA VAL A 458 10.49 -57.94 -8.64
C VAL A 458 11.36 -58.73 -7.68
N SER A 459 10.72 -59.44 -6.75
CA SER A 459 11.37 -60.27 -5.75
C SER A 459 10.99 -61.74 -5.90
N GLY A 460 11.81 -62.63 -5.36
CA GLY A 460 11.58 -64.07 -5.32
C GLY A 460 11.25 -64.54 -3.92
N PHE A 461 11.43 -65.84 -3.69
CA PHE A 461 11.30 -66.43 -2.36
C PHE A 461 12.24 -65.74 -1.35
N LYS A 462 11.74 -65.46 -0.13
CA LYS A 462 12.43 -64.70 0.93
C LYS A 462 12.88 -63.28 0.51
N ASN A 463 12.10 -62.59 -0.33
CA ASN A 463 12.34 -61.19 -0.73
C ASN A 463 13.70 -60.94 -1.43
N SER A 464 14.27 -61.98 -2.04
CA SER A 464 15.50 -61.88 -2.84
C SER A 464 15.23 -61.15 -4.15
N ALA A 465 16.12 -60.24 -4.56
CA ALA A 465 16.01 -59.53 -5.83
C ALA A 465 16.04 -60.50 -7.03
N LEU A 466 15.12 -60.36 -7.99
CA LEU A 466 15.11 -61.18 -9.21
C LEU A 466 15.52 -60.41 -10.45
N MET A 467 16.74 -60.67 -10.92
CA MET A 467 17.25 -60.19 -12.20
C MET A 467 16.66 -60.94 -13.40
N GLY A 468 16.57 -60.27 -14.55
CA GLY A 468 16.24 -60.90 -15.82
C GLY A 468 14.78 -61.29 -15.96
N VAL A 469 13.89 -60.65 -15.20
CA VAL A 469 12.44 -60.79 -15.35
C VAL A 469 12.01 -59.83 -16.45
N THR A 470 11.33 -60.36 -17.46
CA THR A 470 10.69 -59.56 -18.49
C THR A 470 9.37 -59.02 -17.94
N VAL A 471 9.27 -57.70 -17.83
CA VAL A 471 8.05 -56.98 -17.43
C VAL A 471 7.48 -56.33 -18.68
N SER A 472 6.35 -56.86 -19.16
CA SER A 472 5.71 -56.42 -20.40
C SER A 472 4.40 -55.69 -20.10
N LEU A 473 4.22 -54.50 -20.68
CA LEU A 473 3.03 -53.68 -20.54
C LEU A 473 2.16 -53.82 -21.80
N PHE A 474 0.95 -54.35 -21.65
CA PHE A 474 -0.02 -54.51 -22.72
C PHE A 474 -1.21 -53.57 -22.55
N GLU A 475 -1.72 -53.02 -23.65
CA GLU A 475 -2.99 -52.28 -23.69
C GLU A 475 -4.15 -53.27 -23.66
N LYS A 476 -5.02 -53.20 -22.64
CA LYS A 476 -6.06 -54.22 -22.39
C LYS A 476 -7.06 -54.36 -23.54
N ARG A 477 -7.46 -53.23 -24.16
CA ARG A 477 -8.46 -53.22 -25.25
C ARG A 477 -7.99 -53.90 -26.55
N ARG A 478 -6.70 -53.80 -26.87
CA ARG A 478 -6.16 -54.27 -28.16
C ARG A 478 -5.15 -55.41 -28.00
N ASN A 479 -4.87 -55.80 -26.76
CA ASN A 479 -3.81 -56.73 -26.38
C ASN A 479 -2.46 -56.42 -27.07
N ARG A 480 -2.15 -55.12 -27.22
CA ARG A 480 -0.96 -54.65 -27.91
C ARG A 480 0.15 -54.39 -26.91
N LEU A 481 1.35 -54.91 -27.17
CA LEU A 481 2.54 -54.58 -26.39
C LEU A 481 2.88 -53.10 -26.57
N ILE A 482 2.84 -52.34 -25.49
CA ILE A 482 3.18 -50.92 -25.48
C ILE A 482 4.66 -50.73 -25.23
N ASP A 483 5.18 -51.39 -24.20
CA ASP A 483 6.58 -51.32 -23.80
C ASP A 483 6.96 -52.55 -22.98
N TYR A 484 8.26 -52.83 -22.85
CA TYR A 484 8.77 -53.88 -21.98
C TYR A 484 10.10 -53.49 -21.33
N TYR A 485 10.36 -54.01 -20.14
CA TYR A 485 11.59 -53.78 -19.40
C TYR A 485 12.13 -55.10 -18.83
N VAL A 486 13.45 -55.26 -18.81
CA VAL A 486 14.09 -56.42 -18.18
C VAL A 486 14.71 -55.98 -16.86
N THR A 487 14.35 -56.66 -15.75
CA THR A 487 14.84 -56.28 -14.43
C THR A 487 16.35 -56.42 -14.31
N ASP A 488 16.96 -55.49 -13.57
CA ASP A 488 18.40 -55.50 -13.31
C ASP A 488 18.81 -56.47 -12.18
N VAL A 489 20.10 -56.49 -11.81
CA VAL A 489 20.65 -57.33 -10.72
C VAL A 489 19.90 -57.17 -9.38
N PHE A 490 19.25 -56.03 -9.16
CA PHE A 490 18.52 -55.70 -7.94
C PHE A 490 17.00 -55.94 -8.06
N GLY A 491 16.56 -56.48 -9.20
CA GLY A 491 15.16 -56.76 -9.51
C GLY A 491 14.36 -55.52 -9.87
N ARG A 492 15.00 -54.39 -10.17
CA ARG A 492 14.34 -53.11 -10.42
C ARG A 492 13.87 -53.02 -11.87
N TYR A 493 12.69 -52.46 -12.10
CA TYR A 493 12.19 -52.14 -13.43
C TYR A 493 11.56 -50.74 -13.48
N PHE A 494 11.48 -50.20 -14.70
CA PHE A 494 10.88 -48.91 -14.97
C PHE A 494 10.03 -49.00 -16.25
N LEU A 495 8.74 -48.69 -16.13
CA LEU A 495 7.81 -48.61 -17.24
C LEU A 495 7.00 -47.31 -17.15
N PRO A 496 7.06 -46.42 -18.17
CA PRO A 496 6.23 -45.23 -18.22
C PRO A 496 4.78 -45.62 -18.52
N ILE A 497 3.80 -45.01 -17.84
CA ILE A 497 2.37 -45.27 -18.12
C ILE A 497 1.59 -43.96 -18.35
N ALA A 498 0.60 -44.03 -19.24
CA ALA A 498 -0.40 -43.00 -19.51
C ALA A 498 -1.78 -43.43 -18.98
N ILE A 499 -2.79 -42.57 -19.09
CA ILE A 499 -4.17 -42.90 -18.68
C ILE A 499 -4.72 -43.99 -19.60
N GLY A 500 -5.27 -45.06 -19.02
CA GLY A 500 -5.82 -46.18 -19.78
C GLY A 500 -5.92 -47.48 -18.98
N GLU A 501 -6.43 -48.52 -19.65
CA GLU A 501 -6.50 -49.89 -19.11
C GLU A 501 -5.36 -50.73 -19.68
N TYR A 502 -4.56 -51.30 -18.78
CA TYR A 502 -3.37 -52.06 -19.10
C TYR A 502 -3.35 -53.42 -18.41
N SER A 503 -2.58 -54.36 -18.94
CA SER A 503 -2.18 -55.57 -18.24
C SER A 503 -0.65 -55.65 -18.20
N VAL A 504 -0.10 -55.89 -17.02
CA VAL A 504 1.35 -56.03 -16.80
C VAL A 504 1.64 -57.49 -16.59
N VAL A 505 2.53 -58.03 -17.40
CA VAL A 505 2.91 -59.44 -17.38
C VAL A 505 4.37 -59.54 -16.93
N PHE A 506 4.59 -60.32 -15.88
CA PHE A 506 5.90 -60.65 -15.35
C PHE A 506 6.24 -62.09 -15.76
N GLU A 507 7.33 -62.24 -16.51
CA GLU A 507 7.75 -63.53 -17.06
C GLU A 507 9.24 -63.78 -16.84
N LYS A 508 9.57 -64.97 -16.36
CA LYS A 508 10.96 -65.46 -16.21
C LYS A 508 10.98 -66.97 -16.27
N ASN A 509 11.96 -67.55 -16.97
CA ASN A 509 12.15 -69.00 -17.02
C ASN A 509 12.33 -69.58 -15.61
N GLY A 510 11.59 -70.65 -15.31
CA GLY A 510 11.56 -71.30 -13.98
C GLY A 510 10.63 -70.65 -12.94
N TYR A 511 9.95 -69.56 -13.28
CA TYR A 511 8.98 -68.88 -12.42
C TYR A 511 7.58 -68.89 -13.02
N GLU A 512 6.55 -68.85 -12.18
CA GLU A 512 5.16 -68.75 -12.62
C GLU A 512 4.91 -67.38 -13.24
N ARG A 513 4.26 -67.38 -14.42
CA ARG A 513 3.85 -66.15 -15.10
C ARG A 513 2.80 -65.45 -14.25
N LYS A 514 3.02 -64.19 -13.92
CA LYS A 514 2.06 -63.38 -13.16
C LYS A 514 1.57 -62.22 -14.01
N GLN A 515 0.25 -62.12 -14.16
CA GLN A 515 -0.39 -61.00 -14.85
C GLN A 515 -1.19 -60.17 -13.84
N ILE A 516 -1.06 -58.85 -13.92
CA ILE A 516 -1.78 -57.90 -13.09
C ILE A 516 -2.48 -56.91 -14.04
N ASP A 517 -3.80 -56.86 -13.97
CA ASP A 517 -4.59 -55.90 -14.73
C ASP A 517 -4.69 -54.58 -13.95
N LEU A 518 -4.53 -53.45 -14.66
CA LEU A 518 -4.48 -52.11 -14.10
C LEU A 518 -5.44 -51.20 -14.86
N ASN A 519 -6.16 -50.37 -14.11
CA ASN A 519 -6.98 -49.30 -14.66
C ASN A 519 -6.50 -47.97 -14.08
N ILE A 520 -5.87 -47.15 -14.92
CA ILE A 520 -5.31 -45.86 -14.51
C ILE A 520 -6.28 -44.76 -14.94
N SER A 521 -6.93 -44.15 -13.95
CA SER A 521 -7.99 -43.16 -14.19
C SER A 521 -7.44 -41.74 -14.40
N SER A 522 -8.26 -40.85 -14.96
CA SER A 522 -7.92 -39.43 -15.13
C SER A 522 -7.69 -38.67 -13.80
N LYS A 523 -8.23 -39.18 -12.67
CA LYS A 523 -7.98 -38.67 -11.31
C LYS A 523 -6.57 -39.00 -10.81
N GLU A 524 -5.96 -40.06 -11.35
CA GLU A 524 -4.59 -40.49 -11.07
C GLU A 524 -3.58 -39.90 -12.06
N LYS A 525 -3.90 -38.75 -12.69
CA LYS A 525 -3.10 -38.02 -13.69
C LYS A 525 -1.61 -37.84 -13.37
N ASP A 526 -1.22 -38.00 -12.10
CA ASP A 526 0.15 -37.91 -11.60
C ASP A 526 0.93 -39.24 -11.56
N ALA A 527 0.26 -40.38 -11.70
CA ALA A 527 0.85 -41.72 -11.68
C ALA A 527 1.51 -42.04 -13.03
N LYS A 528 2.69 -41.44 -13.26
CA LYS A 528 3.43 -41.58 -14.52
C LYS A 528 4.33 -42.83 -14.60
N ILE A 529 4.55 -43.55 -13.49
CA ILE A 529 5.42 -44.75 -13.43
C ILE A 529 4.65 -45.91 -12.81
N LEU A 530 4.81 -47.09 -13.39
CA LEU A 530 4.39 -48.33 -12.77
C LEU A 530 5.29 -48.69 -11.57
N LYS A 531 4.75 -48.63 -10.35
CA LYS A 531 5.46 -49.00 -9.12
C LYS A 531 4.78 -50.16 -8.41
N ILE A 532 4.76 -51.33 -9.06
CA ILE A 532 4.18 -52.53 -8.45
C ILE A 532 5.33 -53.43 -8.01
N ASP A 533 5.45 -53.60 -6.71
CA ASP A 533 6.36 -54.60 -6.16
C ASP A 533 5.71 -55.97 -6.25
N VAL A 534 6.38 -56.91 -6.90
CA VAL A 534 5.83 -58.22 -7.23
C VAL A 534 6.77 -59.32 -6.80
N ALA A 535 6.28 -60.20 -5.93
CA ALA A 535 6.94 -61.48 -5.66
C ALA A 535 6.53 -62.52 -6.71
N LEU A 536 7.50 -63.15 -7.38
CA LEU A 536 7.30 -64.29 -8.28
C LEU A 536 7.58 -65.62 -7.57
N GLN A 537 6.68 -66.58 -7.76
CA GLN A 537 6.83 -67.94 -7.26
C GLN A 537 7.57 -68.80 -8.28
N LYS A 538 8.38 -69.75 -7.81
CA LYS A 538 8.98 -70.76 -8.69
C LYS A 538 7.87 -71.71 -9.16
N LYS A 539 7.90 -72.12 -10.43
CA LYS A 539 6.99 -73.17 -10.91
C LYS A 539 7.20 -74.41 -10.04
N LYS A 540 6.12 -74.99 -9.50
CA LYS A 540 6.19 -76.33 -8.94
C LYS A 540 6.51 -77.28 -10.10
N GLY A 541 7.65 -77.96 -10.00
CA GLY A 541 8.08 -78.99 -10.94
C GLY A 541 7.20 -80.22 -10.87
#